data_AF-G5HMF2-F1
#
_entry.id   AF-G5HMF2-F1
#
_cell.length_a   1.000
_cell.length_b   1.000
_cell.length_c   1.000
_cell.angle_alpha   90.00
_cell.angle_beta   90.00
_cell.angle_gamma   90.00
#
_symmetry.space_group_name_H-M   'P 1'
#
loop_
_entity.id
_entity.type
_entity.pdbx_description
1 polymer ?
#
loop_
_entity_poly.entity_id
_entity_poly.type
_entity_poly.pdbx_seq_one_letter_code
_entity_poly.pdbx_strand_id
1 'polypeptide(L)' 'MKVAIATMHAARNYGAVLQTYALQQYYENVGCDVEIINYKLPNQSTRGYLFNINSKFKKIFC' A
#
# COMPACT_ATOMS: atom_id res chain seq x y z
N MET A 1 13.09 -20.53 7.62
CA MET A 1 12.97 -20.25 6.17
C MET A 1 12.71 -18.77 5.98
N LYS A 2 13.18 -18.14 4.90
CA LYS A 2 12.96 -16.70 4.64
C LYS A 2 11.90 -16.51 3.56
N VAL A 3 10.96 -15.59 3.79
CA VAL A 3 9.84 -15.27 2.88
C VAL A 3 9.78 -13.77 2.66
N ALA A 4 9.79 -13.33 1.40
CA ALA A 4 9.59 -11.93 1.03
C ALA A 4 8.19 -11.74 0.42
N ILE A 5 7.39 -10.86 1.00
CA ILE A 5 6.04 -10.53 0.53
C ILE A 5 6.09 -9.19 -0.21
N ALA A 6 5.93 -9.22 -1.53
CA ALA A 6 5.80 -8.01 -2.33
C ALA A 6 4.35 -7.53 -2.37
N THR A 7 4.12 -6.25 -2.07
CA THR A 7 2.78 -5.66 -2.06
C THR A 7 2.78 -4.22 -2.56
N MET A 8 1.65 -3.79 -3.12
CA MET A 8 1.40 -2.41 -3.48
C MET A 8 0.54 -1.75 -2.40
N HIS A 9 1.17 -1.25 -1.34
CA HIS A 9 0.46 -0.60 -0.22
C HIS A 9 -0.34 0.63 -0.64
N ALA A 10 0.07 1.26 -1.75
CA ALA A 10 -0.52 2.48 -2.25
C ALA A 10 -1.78 2.23 -3.10
N ALA A 11 -2.46 1.09 -2.98
CA ALA A 11 -3.80 0.96 -3.56
C ALA A 11 -4.77 1.95 -2.86
N ARG A 12 -5.78 2.47 -3.56
CA ARG A 12 -6.80 3.38 -2.97
C ARG A 12 -7.77 2.64 -2.02
N ASN A 13 -7.46 1.41 -1.65
CA ASN A 13 -8.24 0.54 -0.76
C ASN A 13 -7.31 -0.09 0.29
N TYR A 14 -7.84 -0.33 1.48
CA TYR A 14 -7.09 -0.96 2.56
C TYR A 14 -6.96 -2.49 2.41
N GLY A 15 -7.58 -3.09 1.39
CA GLY A 15 -7.59 -4.53 1.18
C GLY A 15 -6.19 -5.12 1.01
N ALA A 16 -5.33 -4.47 0.23
CA ALA A 16 -3.94 -4.92 0.04
C ALA A 16 -3.17 -4.95 1.36
N VAL A 17 -3.36 -3.95 2.23
CA VAL A 17 -2.72 -3.88 3.56
C VAL A 17 -3.18 -5.05 4.43
N LEU A 18 -4.49 -5.30 4.50
CA LEU A 18 -5.05 -6.37 5.32
C LEU A 18 -4.64 -7.77 4.81
N GLN A 19 -4.60 -7.96 3.50
CA GLN A 19 -4.13 -9.20 2.88
C GLN A 19 -2.64 -9.46 3.17
N THR A 20 -1.79 -8.44 3.03
CA THR A 20 -0.36 -8.54 3.37
C THR A 20 -0.18 -8.89 4.85
N TYR A 21 -0.94 -8.25 5.75
CA TYR A 21 -0.87 -8.54 7.18
C TYR A 21 -1.31 -9.97 7.52
N ALA A 22 -2.44 -10.44 6.97
CA ALA A 22 -2.91 -11.80 7.18
C ALA A 22 -1.88 -12.85 6.71
N LEU A 23 -1.24 -12.60 5.56
CA LEU A 23 -0.23 -13.48 5.00
C LEU A 23 1.07 -13.48 5.82
N GLN A 24 1.51 -12.30 6.29
CA GLN A 24 2.64 -12.18 7.20
C GLN A 24 2.42 -13.01 8.46
N GLN A 25 1.27 -12.82 9.13
CA GLN A 25 0.92 -13.56 10.35
C GLN A 25 0.90 -15.08 10.13
N TYR A 26 0.37 -15.55 9.00
CA TYR A 26 0.39 -16.97 8.68
C TYR A 26 1.83 -17.53 8.62
N TYR A 27 2.73 -16.84 7.91
CA TYR A 27 4.12 -17.30 7.74
C TYR A 27 4.95 -17.19 9.03
N GLU A 28 4.76 -16.12 9.80
CA GLU A 28 5.37 -15.97 11.12
C GLU A 28 4.94 -17.10 12.06
N ASN A 29 3.65 -17.47 12.06
CA ASN A 29 3.11 -18.54 12.89
C ASN A 29 3.66 -19.94 12.55
N VAL A 30 4.08 -20.16 11.30
CA VAL A 30 4.76 -21.41 10.90
C VAL A 30 6.30 -21.33 11.02
N GLY A 31 6.83 -20.29 11.68
CA GLY A 31 8.24 -20.14 11.99
C GLY A 31 9.10 -19.60 10.84
N CYS A 32 8.52 -18.85 9.90
CA CYS A 32 9.26 -18.17 8.85
C CYS A 32 9.70 -16.76 9.28
N ASP A 33 10.85 -16.35 8.75
CA ASP A 33 11.35 -14.98 8.82
C ASP A 33 10.77 -14.22 7.61
N VAL A 34 9.91 -13.24 7.87
CA VAL A 34 9.08 -12.57 6.85
C VAL A 34 9.53 -11.12 6.66
N GLU A 35 9.75 -10.72 5.41
CA GLU A 35 10.06 -9.34 5.03
C GLU A 35 8.99 -8.80 4.05
N ILE A 36 8.54 -7.56 4.25
CA ILE A 36 7.58 -6.91 3.36
C ILE A 36 8.30 -5.95 2.41
N ILE A 37 8.13 -6.17 1.11
CA ILE A 37 8.64 -5.31 0.04
C ILE A 37 7.49 -4.45 -0.49
N ASN A 38 7.54 -3.16 -0.19
CA ASN A 38 6.56 -2.20 -0.71
C ASN A 38 6.93 -1.73 -2.12
N TYR A 39 6.22 -2.25 -3.13
CA TYR A 39 6.41 -1.85 -4.51
C TYR A 39 5.66 -0.54 -4.82
N LYS A 40 6.41 0.47 -5.27
CA LYS A 40 5.87 1.77 -5.67
C LYS A 40 6.10 1.98 -7.16
N LEU A 41 5.04 2.30 -7.90
CA LEU A 41 5.21 2.68 -9.30
C LEU A 41 5.84 4.08 -9.42
N PRO A 42 6.63 4.36 -10.48
CA PRO A 42 7.27 5.66 -10.69
C PRO A 42 6.29 6.84 -10.72
N ASN A 43 5.03 6.60 -11.12
CA ASN A 43 3.96 7.59 -11.22
C ASN A 43 3.06 7.67 -9.98
N GLN A 44 3.28 6.83 -8.95
CA GLN A 44 2.60 6.97 -7.66
C GLN A 44 3.24 8.09 -6.85
N SER A 45 2.93 9.33 -7.22
CA SER A 45 3.29 10.49 -6.41
C SER A 45 2.42 10.55 -5.15
N THR A 46 3.04 10.79 -3.99
CA THR A 46 2.34 11.07 -2.71
C THR A 46 1.31 12.19 -2.86
N ARG A 47 1.49 13.06 -3.87
CA ARG A 47 0.61 14.17 -4.24
C ARG A 47 -0.80 13.72 -4.63
N GLY A 48 -0.97 12.57 -5.28
CA GLY A 48 -2.29 12.03 -5.62
C GLY A 48 -3.10 11.54 -4.41
N TYR A 49 -2.42 11.16 -3.33
CA TYR A 49 -3.05 10.76 -2.06
C TYR A 49 -3.42 11.98 -1.21
N LEU A 50 -2.55 13.01 -1.19
CA LEU A 50 -2.76 14.24 -0.42
C LEU A 50 -3.72 15.23 -1.08
N PHE A 51 -3.73 15.31 -2.42
CA PHE A 51 -4.51 16.28 -3.18
C PHE A 51 -5.58 15.64 -4.06
N ASN A 52 -6.29 14.64 -3.55
CA ASN A 52 -7.58 14.27 -4.12
C ASN A 52 -8.66 15.28 -3.68
N ILE A 53 -8.39 16.56 -3.93
CA ILE A 53 -9.37 17.62 -3.80
C ILE A 53 -10.37 17.39 -4.94
N ASN A 54 -11.63 17.21 -4.58
CA ASN A 54 -12.73 17.05 -5.53
C ASN A 54 -12.65 18.15 -6.60
N SER A 55 -12.77 17.81 -7.88
CA SER A 55 -12.61 18.75 -9.00
C SER A 55 -13.53 19.97 -8.89
N LYS A 56 -14.64 19.85 -8.14
CA LYS A 56 -15.52 20.97 -7.75
C LYS A 56 -14.82 22.09 -6.97
N PHE A 57 -13.85 21.78 -6.12
CA PHE A 57 -13.14 22.77 -5.30
C PHE A 57 -11.96 23.45 -6.03
N LYS A 58 -11.55 22.92 -7.20
CA LYS A 58 -10.49 23.53 -8.02
C LYS A 58 -10.90 24.87 -8.64
N LYS A 59 -12.21 25.13 -8.77
CA LYS A 59 -12.78 26.35 -9.37
C LYS A 59 -12.87 27.56 -8.44
N ILE A 60 -12.58 27.40 -7.14
CA ILE A 60 -12.71 28.48 -6.14
C ILE A 60 -11.40 29.28 -5.98
N PHE A 61 -10.27 28.75 -6.48
CA PHE A 61 -8.94 29.36 -6.34
C PHE A 61 -8.33 29.86 -7.67
N CYS A 62 -9.14 30.03 -8.72
CA CYS A 62 -8.78 30.79 -9.92
C CYS A 62 -9.68 32.00 -10.06
#